data_AF-A0A1S9DYQ2-F1
#
_entry.id   AF-A0A1S9DYQ2-F1
#
_cell.length_a   1.000
_cell.length_b   1.000
_cell.length_c   1.000
_cell.angle_alpha   90.00
_cell.angle_beta   90.00
_cell.angle_gamma   90.00
#
_symmetry.space_group_name_H-M   'P 1'
#
loop_
_entity.id
_entity.type
_entity.pdbx_description
1 polymer ?
#
loop_
_entity_poly.entity_id
_entity_poly.type
_entity_poly.pdbx_seq_one_letter_code
_entity_poly.pdbx_strand_id
1 'polypeptide(L)'
;MLVDTDEPLFIFETKYGNVPAHPFTENIIKAYDEAGPLQIYFTPKSNSPDQEWRVDRNTSGDVTLQFTVHPRKVDITTPMGPRVDMRRDQGGLCAVGRWFLPRPAVEREYHNIVELESRTGPGRNARRVVREDASYRVFIRKVIRGFGGGSCLESYMLEYDGMGWKETDEDLVALFSHEMIHSFSLMNLEADGYDNGWYIEGIAEFYSIFLPYRFGLRGLECLHNRLNAVLLEYGTSPRIEMDAIDAQHEFYNDWYAERIPYVRGCVYLLQIDSRLRKMTGRFGIDQNSPLDDIIVDMGKRWHRGEQVLARDWLEYLRPLLGEDMDVSEDFQSMLRVAGVVPGSRAALAGLKDEDHIVATSRVSLCYSSLSAYYELVIERAGEFTTDLLLAALIYQG
;
A
#
# COMPACT_ATOMS: atom_id res chain seq x y z
N MET A 1 -5.85 -33.64 16.94
CA MET A 1 -4.74 -34.19 16.14
C MET A 1 -3.47 -33.58 16.73
N LEU A 2 -2.48 -34.40 17.11
CA LEU A 2 -1.34 -33.97 17.92
C LEU A 2 -0.45 -32.98 17.13
N VAL A 3 -0.33 -31.74 17.62
CA VAL A 3 0.80 -30.85 17.26
C VAL A 3 1.88 -31.07 18.31
N ASP A 4 3.12 -31.29 17.87
CA ASP A 4 4.29 -31.55 18.72
C ASP A 4 4.65 -30.31 19.54
N THR A 5 5.02 -30.49 20.81
CA THR A 5 5.44 -29.42 21.74
C THR A 5 6.63 -28.60 21.25
N ASP A 6 7.42 -29.16 20.33
CA ASP A 6 8.61 -28.52 19.79
C ASP A 6 8.30 -27.50 18.67
N GLU A 7 7.06 -27.44 18.18
CA GLU A 7 6.66 -26.49 17.14
C GLU A 7 5.76 -25.35 17.68
N PRO A 8 5.91 -24.11 17.16
CA PRO A 8 4.97 -23.04 17.49
C PRO A 8 3.57 -23.41 17.01
N LEU A 9 2.55 -23.09 17.81
CA LEU A 9 1.16 -23.29 17.42
C LEU A 9 0.65 -22.10 16.59
N PHE A 10 1.08 -20.90 16.98
CA PHE A 10 0.76 -19.66 16.27
C PHE A 10 1.98 -18.76 16.08
N ILE A 11 1.92 -17.93 15.04
CA ILE A 11 2.80 -16.79 14.81
C ILE A 11 1.98 -15.52 15.00
N PHE A 12 2.47 -14.63 15.85
CA PHE A 12 1.88 -13.33 16.10
C PHE A 12 2.84 -12.23 15.65
N GLU A 13 2.39 -11.40 14.72
CA GLU A 13 3.15 -10.25 14.25
C GLU A 13 3.11 -9.16 15.33
N THR A 14 4.26 -8.83 15.92
CA THR A 14 4.32 -7.92 17.08
C THR A 14 4.23 -6.44 16.69
N LYS A 15 4.42 -6.13 15.40
CA LYS A 15 4.26 -4.80 14.80
C LYS A 15 4.04 -4.93 13.30
N TYR A 16 3.33 -3.99 12.71
CA TYR A 16 3.22 -3.83 11.27
C TYR A 16 3.58 -2.39 10.90
N GLY A 17 4.63 -2.22 10.10
CA GLY A 17 5.27 -0.91 9.91
C GLY A 17 5.73 -0.32 11.25
N ASN A 18 5.35 0.94 11.51
CA ASN A 18 5.59 1.63 12.78
C ASN A 18 4.46 1.45 13.82
N VAL A 19 3.46 0.61 13.53
CA VAL A 19 2.31 0.36 14.42
C VAL A 19 2.56 -0.91 15.24
N PRO A 20 2.72 -0.83 16.57
CA PRO A 20 2.79 -2.01 17.42
C PRO A 20 1.46 -2.75 17.42
N ALA A 21 1.52 -4.08 17.47
CA ALA A 21 0.35 -4.94 17.63
C ALA A 21 -0.28 -4.79 19.02
N HIS A 22 -1.40 -5.47 19.27
CA HIS A 22 -1.96 -5.51 20.62
C HIS A 22 -0.94 -6.09 21.60
N PRO A 23 -0.66 -5.44 22.75
CA PRO A 23 0.39 -5.84 23.67
C PRO A 23 -0.03 -7.05 24.51
N PHE A 24 -0.11 -8.22 23.88
CA PHE A 24 -0.43 -9.46 24.57
C PHE A 24 0.66 -9.85 25.57
N THR A 25 0.22 -10.43 26.68
CA THR A 25 1.06 -11.08 27.68
C THR A 25 0.48 -12.47 27.96
N GLU A 26 1.34 -13.44 28.29
CA GLU A 26 0.95 -14.84 28.46
C GLU A 26 -0.21 -15.01 29.47
N ASN A 27 -0.23 -14.18 30.52
CA ASN A 27 -1.24 -14.21 31.58
C ASN A 27 -2.64 -13.69 31.17
N ILE A 28 -2.77 -12.99 30.04
CA ILE A 28 -4.09 -12.49 29.57
C ILE A 28 -4.73 -13.38 28.51
N ILE A 29 -4.04 -14.44 28.08
CA ILE A 29 -4.55 -15.42 27.14
C ILE A 29 -4.90 -16.69 27.90
N LYS A 30 -6.16 -17.11 27.78
CA LYS A 30 -6.59 -18.44 28.21
C LYS A 30 -6.67 -19.33 26.99
N ALA A 31 -6.02 -20.49 27.05
CA ALA A 31 -6.04 -21.47 25.98
C ALA A 31 -6.60 -22.79 26.48
N TYR A 32 -7.36 -23.46 25.63
CA TYR A 32 -7.99 -24.74 25.92
C TYR A 32 -7.96 -25.64 24.70
N ASP A 33 -7.89 -26.93 24.92
CA ASP A 33 -8.14 -27.98 23.95
C ASP A 33 -9.04 -29.07 24.55
N GLU A 34 -9.23 -30.20 23.87
CA GLU A 34 -10.04 -31.32 24.37
C GLU A 34 -9.51 -31.96 25.66
N ALA A 35 -8.20 -31.86 25.91
CA ALA A 35 -7.56 -32.39 27.11
C ALA A 35 -7.62 -31.40 28.28
N GLY A 36 -8.13 -30.18 28.05
CA GLY A 36 -8.34 -29.15 29.06
C GLY A 36 -7.49 -27.90 28.84
N PRO A 37 -7.16 -27.14 29.89
CA PRO A 37 -6.35 -25.93 29.78
C PRO A 37 -4.97 -26.19 29.15
N LEU A 38 -4.48 -25.20 28.40
CA LEU A 38 -3.14 -25.12 27.82
C LEU A 38 -2.45 -23.88 28.40
N GLN A 39 -1.18 -24.02 28.81
CA GLN A 39 -0.36 -22.87 29.18
C GLN A 39 0.36 -22.36 27.94
N ILE A 40 0.04 -21.13 27.54
CA ILE A 40 0.76 -20.45 26.45
C ILE A 40 2.01 -19.76 26.99
N TYR A 41 3.08 -19.84 26.21
CA TYR A 41 4.29 -19.04 26.41
C TYR A 41 4.81 -18.51 25.06
N PHE A 42 5.52 -17.39 25.13
CA PHE A 42 5.99 -16.66 23.95
C PHE A 42 7.49 -16.85 23.75
N THR A 43 7.90 -17.12 22.52
CA THR A 43 9.31 -17.12 22.12
C THR A 43 9.54 -16.14 20.96
N PRO A 44 10.68 -15.44 20.90
CA PRO A 44 11.04 -14.67 19.71
C PRO A 44 11.20 -15.60 18.50
N LYS A 45 10.66 -15.22 17.34
CA LYS A 45 10.94 -15.93 16.10
C LYS A 45 12.33 -15.55 15.59
N SER A 46 13.15 -16.53 15.23
CA SER A 46 14.47 -16.25 14.67
C SER A 46 14.35 -15.49 13.34
N ASN A 47 15.17 -14.44 13.17
CA ASN A 47 15.22 -13.60 11.96
C ASN A 47 13.88 -12.95 11.57
N SER A 48 12.97 -12.74 12.51
CA SER A 48 11.70 -12.04 12.28
C SER A 48 11.32 -11.21 13.50
N PRO A 49 10.63 -10.06 13.32
CA PRO A 49 10.03 -9.33 14.44
C PRO A 49 8.82 -10.06 15.04
N ASP A 50 8.38 -11.17 14.46
CA ASP A 50 7.26 -11.96 14.94
C ASP A 50 7.57 -12.69 16.25
N GLN A 51 6.50 -13.02 16.95
CA GLN A 51 6.49 -13.82 18.16
C GLN A 51 5.87 -15.18 17.86
N GLU A 52 6.51 -16.24 18.33
CA GLU A 52 5.96 -17.59 18.34
C GLU A 52 5.16 -17.82 19.61
N TRP A 53 3.94 -18.33 19.47
CA TRP A 53 3.09 -18.74 20.58
C TRP A 53 3.12 -20.25 20.68
N ARG A 54 3.65 -20.73 21.80
CA ARG A 54 3.86 -22.16 22.09
C ARG A 54 2.99 -22.59 23.26
N VAL A 55 2.85 -23.90 23.41
CA VAL A 55 2.04 -24.52 24.46
C VAL A 55 2.89 -25.53 25.23
N ASP A 56 2.57 -25.72 26.51
CA ASP A 56 3.30 -26.57 27.46
C ASP A 56 3.17 -28.08 27.19
N ARG A 57 2.24 -28.48 26.32
CA ARG A 57 1.98 -29.88 25.96
C ARG A 57 1.37 -30.00 24.56
N ASN A 58 1.41 -31.22 24.01
CA ASN A 58 0.75 -31.54 22.75
C ASN A 58 -0.76 -31.26 22.83
N THR A 59 -1.32 -30.77 21.72
CA THR A 59 -2.74 -30.41 21.62
C THR A 59 -3.62 -31.58 21.15
N SER A 60 -4.87 -31.63 21.61
CA SER A 60 -5.92 -32.55 21.12
C SER A 60 -7.16 -31.81 20.64
N GLY A 61 -7.71 -32.24 19.50
CA GLY A 61 -8.85 -31.59 18.85
C GLY A 61 -8.64 -30.11 18.54
N ASP A 62 -9.71 -29.34 18.72
CA ASP A 62 -9.75 -27.90 18.46
C ASP A 62 -9.08 -27.12 19.59
N VAL A 63 -8.30 -26.11 19.22
CA VAL A 63 -7.68 -25.18 20.18
C VAL A 63 -8.50 -23.90 20.23
N THR A 64 -8.94 -23.53 21.43
CA THR A 64 -9.67 -22.28 21.69
C THR A 64 -8.79 -21.30 22.43
N LEU A 65 -8.68 -20.08 21.90
CA LEU A 65 -8.02 -18.96 22.55
C LEU A 65 -9.07 -17.94 23.02
N GLN A 66 -8.96 -17.52 24.28
CA GLN A 66 -9.78 -16.45 24.85
C GLN A 66 -8.88 -15.36 25.41
N PHE A 67 -9.00 -14.15 24.86
CA PHE A 67 -8.24 -12.98 25.27
C PHE A 67 -9.06 -11.70 25.08
N THR A 68 -8.69 -10.65 25.81
CA THR A 68 -9.35 -9.34 25.72
C THR A 68 -8.53 -8.37 24.90
N VAL A 69 -9.13 -7.80 23.86
CA VAL A 69 -8.50 -6.78 23.02
C VAL A 69 -9.03 -5.40 23.41
N HIS A 70 -8.11 -4.45 23.54
CA HIS A 70 -8.43 -3.07 23.88
C HIS A 70 -8.03 -2.14 22.73
N PRO A 71 -8.83 -1.10 22.43
CA PRO A 71 -8.47 -0.14 21.39
C PRO A 71 -7.14 0.55 21.70
N ARG A 72 -6.32 0.76 20.68
CA ARG A 72 -5.07 1.49 20.81
C ARG A 72 -5.36 2.94 21.18
N LYS A 73 -4.75 3.41 22.27
CA LYS A 73 -4.78 4.82 22.67
C LYS A 73 -3.85 5.61 21.75
N VAL A 74 -4.36 6.68 21.15
CA VAL A 74 -3.57 7.62 20.33
C VAL A 74 -3.99 9.05 20.57
N ASP A 75 -3.08 9.93 20.18
CA ASP A 75 -3.22 11.37 20.23
C ASP A 75 -2.60 12.00 18.97
N ILE A 76 -2.53 13.33 18.96
CA ILE A 76 -2.01 14.12 17.84
C ILE A 76 -0.51 13.89 17.56
N THR A 77 0.23 13.36 18.54
CA THR A 77 1.68 13.09 18.44
C THR A 77 1.98 11.68 17.93
N THR A 78 0.96 10.81 17.88
CA THR A 78 1.10 9.46 17.35
C THR A 78 1.49 9.51 15.86
N PRO A 79 2.58 8.83 15.44
CA PRO A 79 2.95 8.70 14.04
C PRO A 79 1.85 8.07 13.18
N MET A 80 1.76 8.49 11.92
CA MET A 80 0.89 7.85 10.94
C MET A 80 1.49 6.49 10.54
N GLY A 81 0.63 5.49 10.35
CA GLY A 81 1.04 4.14 9.96
C GLY A 81 -0.08 3.37 9.24
N PRO A 82 0.05 2.05 9.05
CA PRO A 82 -0.79 1.22 8.16
C PRO A 82 -2.29 1.04 8.52
N ARG A 83 -2.86 1.85 9.44
CA ARG A 83 -4.29 1.86 9.80
C ARG A 83 -4.91 0.53 10.27
N VAL A 84 -4.07 -0.44 10.63
CA VAL A 84 -4.48 -1.79 11.06
C VAL A 84 -5.06 -1.87 12.47
N ASP A 85 -4.73 -0.92 13.34
CA ASP A 85 -5.00 -1.00 14.77
C ASP A 85 -6.47 -0.83 15.15
N MET A 86 -6.87 -1.43 16.27
CA MET A 86 -8.22 -1.30 16.77
C MET A 86 -8.47 0.11 17.32
N ARG A 87 -9.47 0.79 16.76
CA ARG A 87 -9.91 2.14 17.15
C ARG A 87 -11.31 2.14 17.70
N ARG A 88 -11.58 3.10 18.58
CA ARG A 88 -12.95 3.54 18.84
C ARG A 88 -13.39 4.38 17.65
N ASP A 89 -14.53 4.04 17.08
CA ASP A 89 -15.08 4.74 15.93
C ASP A 89 -16.60 4.83 16.04
N GLN A 90 -17.14 6.05 16.00
CA GLN A 90 -18.59 6.33 16.03
C GLN A 90 -19.40 5.58 17.11
N GLY A 91 -18.82 5.39 18.30
CA GLY A 91 -19.46 4.65 19.41
C GLY A 91 -19.29 3.13 19.35
N GLY A 92 -18.67 2.60 18.30
CA GLY A 92 -18.26 1.21 18.12
C GLY A 92 -16.74 1.02 18.09
N LEU A 93 -16.33 -0.11 17.52
CA LEU A 93 -14.94 -0.53 17.33
C LEU A 93 -14.69 -0.89 15.86
N CYS A 94 -13.53 -0.51 15.35
CA CYS A 94 -13.07 -0.85 14.01
C CYS A 94 -11.62 -1.33 14.05
N ALA A 95 -11.29 -2.45 13.42
CA ALA A 95 -9.95 -3.05 13.44
C ALA A 95 -9.73 -3.96 12.24
N VAL A 96 -8.46 -4.16 11.86
CA VAL A 96 -8.05 -5.26 10.98
C VAL A 96 -7.64 -6.44 11.86
N GLY A 97 -8.15 -7.64 11.58
CA GLY A 97 -7.89 -8.84 12.37
C GLY A 97 -6.40 -9.13 12.58
N ARG A 98 -5.58 -8.84 11.55
CA ARG A 98 -4.11 -8.96 11.58
C ARG A 98 -3.46 -8.29 12.80
N TRP A 99 -4.03 -7.20 13.32
CA TRP A 99 -3.45 -6.45 14.44
C TRP A 99 -3.52 -7.17 15.80
N PHE A 100 -4.44 -8.13 15.96
CA PHE A 100 -4.69 -8.78 17.25
C PHE A 100 -4.99 -10.28 17.16
N LEU A 101 -5.16 -10.85 15.97
CA LEU A 101 -5.38 -12.28 15.79
C LEU A 101 -4.03 -12.96 15.47
N PRO A 102 -3.60 -13.94 16.28
CA PRO A 102 -2.45 -14.76 15.93
C PRO A 102 -2.80 -15.66 14.73
N ARG A 103 -1.82 -15.91 13.86
CA ARG A 103 -1.97 -16.79 12.69
C ARG A 103 -1.47 -18.19 13.02
N PRO A 104 -2.12 -19.27 12.57
CA PRO A 104 -1.57 -20.61 12.74
C PRO A 104 -0.14 -20.69 12.16
N ALA A 105 0.78 -21.35 12.87
CA ALA A 105 2.18 -21.40 12.45
C ALA A 105 2.49 -22.45 11.38
N VAL A 106 1.65 -23.47 11.28
CA VAL A 106 1.80 -24.56 10.31
C VAL A 106 0.94 -24.23 9.09
N GLU A 107 1.48 -24.37 7.88
CA GLU A 107 0.70 -24.21 6.65
C GLU A 107 -0.19 -25.43 6.44
N ARG A 108 -1.47 -25.29 6.81
CA ARG A 108 -2.55 -26.24 6.50
C ARG A 108 -3.87 -25.50 6.46
N GLU A 109 -4.93 -26.19 6.05
CA GLU A 109 -6.28 -25.63 6.07
C GLU A 109 -6.82 -25.60 7.51
N TYR A 110 -7.32 -24.44 7.94
CA TYR A 110 -7.93 -24.25 9.26
C TYR A 110 -9.28 -23.57 9.12
N HIS A 111 -10.23 -24.01 9.95
CA HIS A 111 -11.45 -23.25 10.17
C HIS A 111 -11.26 -22.31 11.37
N ASN A 112 -11.04 -21.03 11.09
CA ASN A 112 -10.93 -20.00 12.12
C ASN A 112 -12.32 -19.46 12.47
N ILE A 113 -12.74 -19.65 13.73
CA ILE A 113 -13.99 -19.10 14.27
C ILE A 113 -13.62 -17.96 15.22
N VAL A 114 -14.11 -16.75 14.93
CA VAL A 114 -13.90 -15.57 15.78
C VAL A 114 -15.23 -15.16 16.37
N GLU A 115 -15.35 -15.30 17.69
CA GLU A 115 -16.51 -14.86 18.46
C GLU A 115 -16.15 -13.60 19.25
N LEU A 116 -16.94 -12.53 19.07
CA LEU A 116 -16.74 -11.26 19.76
C LEU A 116 -17.81 -11.07 20.83
N GLU A 117 -17.40 -11.06 22.10
CA GLU A 117 -18.26 -10.70 23.22
C GLU A 117 -18.03 -9.23 23.61
N SER A 118 -19.06 -8.39 23.46
CA SER A 118 -19.02 -6.98 23.88
C SER A 118 -19.67 -6.81 25.24
N ARG A 119 -18.97 -6.13 26.17
CA ARG A 119 -19.50 -5.77 27.49
C ARG A 119 -20.56 -4.65 27.47
N THR A 120 -20.86 -4.02 26.33
CA THR A 120 -21.69 -2.78 26.28
C THR A 120 -23.06 -2.90 25.60
N GLY A 121 -23.65 -4.10 25.50
CA GLY A 121 -25.00 -4.29 24.93
C GLY A 121 -25.19 -5.71 24.38
N PRO A 122 -26.40 -6.10 23.93
CA PRO A 122 -26.66 -7.47 23.50
C PRO A 122 -25.63 -7.85 22.43
N GLY A 123 -24.84 -8.88 22.74
CA GLY A 123 -23.77 -9.37 21.88
C GLY A 123 -24.31 -9.56 20.47
N ARG A 124 -23.97 -8.63 19.57
CA ARG A 124 -24.19 -8.86 18.16
C ARG A 124 -23.07 -9.81 17.76
N ASN A 125 -23.43 -11.08 17.58
CA ASN A 125 -22.54 -12.06 17.00
C ASN A 125 -21.88 -11.45 15.77
N ALA A 126 -20.56 -11.53 15.68
CA ALA A 126 -19.85 -11.27 14.43
C ALA A 126 -20.43 -12.23 13.39
N ARG A 127 -21.29 -11.73 12.51
CA ARG A 127 -21.82 -12.57 11.44
C ARG A 127 -20.69 -12.73 10.45
N ARG A 128 -20.15 -13.95 10.32
CA ARG A 128 -19.33 -14.33 9.17
C ARG A 128 -20.20 -14.07 7.94
N VAL A 129 -19.92 -12.99 7.22
CA VAL A 129 -20.56 -12.73 5.94
C VAL A 129 -19.77 -13.48 4.89
N VAL A 130 -19.98 -14.80 4.81
CA VAL A 130 -19.70 -15.52 3.55
C VAL A 130 -20.84 -15.12 2.63
N ARG A 131 -20.53 -14.46 1.51
CA ARG A 131 -21.56 -14.06 0.55
C ARG A 131 -21.30 -14.72 -0.80
N GLU A 132 -22.37 -15.25 -1.35
CA GLU A 132 -22.52 -15.72 -2.73
C GLU A 132 -22.69 -14.55 -3.74
N ASP A 133 -22.69 -13.29 -3.28
CA ASP A 133 -22.91 -12.10 -4.11
C ASP A 133 -21.83 -11.04 -3.82
N ALA A 134 -21.04 -10.70 -4.84
CA ALA A 134 -19.86 -9.86 -4.77
C ALA A 134 -20.25 -8.39 -4.56
N SER A 135 -20.33 -7.95 -3.30
CA SER A 135 -20.59 -6.55 -2.94
C SER A 135 -19.33 -5.88 -2.40
N TYR A 136 -18.78 -4.89 -3.10
CA TYR A 136 -17.67 -4.06 -2.61
C TYR A 136 -18.12 -3.15 -1.46
N ARG A 137 -17.35 -3.08 -0.36
CA ARG A 137 -17.74 -2.29 0.83
C ARG A 137 -16.78 -1.15 1.12
N VAL A 138 -17.31 0.05 1.30
CA VAL A 138 -16.54 1.22 1.74
C VAL A 138 -16.92 1.58 3.16
N PHE A 139 -15.94 1.64 4.04
CA PHE A 139 -16.05 2.13 5.42
C PHE A 139 -15.41 3.52 5.48
N ILE A 140 -16.05 4.46 6.17
CA ILE A 140 -15.55 5.83 6.30
C ILE A 140 -15.43 6.15 7.79
N ARG A 141 -14.22 6.47 8.26
CA ARG A 141 -13.96 6.78 9.67
C ARG A 141 -13.28 8.12 9.86
N LYS A 142 -13.63 8.82 10.94
CA LYS A 142 -12.98 10.07 11.33
C LYS A 142 -11.76 9.77 12.20
N VAL A 143 -10.61 10.34 11.87
CA VAL A 143 -9.37 10.20 12.64
C VAL A 143 -8.90 11.53 13.22
N ILE A 144 -7.90 11.47 14.10
CA ILE A 144 -7.32 12.66 14.74
C ILE A 144 -6.59 13.52 13.71
N ARG A 145 -5.85 12.88 12.81
CA ARG A 145 -5.03 13.52 11.77
C ARG A 145 -4.87 12.60 10.57
N GLY A 146 -4.92 13.18 9.39
CA GLY A 146 -4.64 12.53 8.12
C GLY A 146 -5.88 12.36 7.25
N PHE A 147 -5.59 12.14 5.97
CA PHE A 147 -6.53 11.78 4.94
C PHE A 147 -5.88 10.69 4.09
N GLY A 148 -6.64 9.64 3.76
CA GLY A 148 -6.16 8.50 3.00
C GLY A 148 -7.01 7.28 3.29
N GLY A 149 -6.53 6.10 2.94
CA GLY A 149 -7.20 4.89 3.36
C GLY A 149 -6.33 3.65 3.26
N GLY A 150 -6.99 2.51 3.40
CA GLY A 150 -6.36 1.21 3.27
C GLY A 150 -7.36 0.21 2.73
N SER A 151 -6.90 -0.54 1.75
CA SER A 151 -7.70 -1.58 1.11
C SER A 151 -7.65 -2.90 1.86
N CYS A 152 -8.72 -3.66 1.74
CA CYS A 152 -8.92 -5.01 2.24
C CYS A 152 -9.57 -5.84 1.12
N LEU A 153 -9.62 -7.16 1.27
CA LEU A 153 -10.28 -7.99 0.25
C LEU A 153 -11.75 -7.55 0.07
N GLU A 154 -12.10 -7.14 -1.15
CA GLU A 154 -13.43 -6.63 -1.55
C GLU A 154 -13.96 -5.48 -0.68
N SER A 155 -13.07 -4.73 -0.03
CA SER A 155 -13.45 -3.64 0.85
C SER A 155 -12.37 -2.60 1.00
N TYR A 156 -12.77 -1.41 1.44
CA TYR A 156 -11.88 -0.27 1.60
C TYR A 156 -12.27 0.52 2.84
N MET A 157 -11.28 1.07 3.53
CA MET A 157 -11.47 1.99 4.64
C MET A 157 -10.87 3.36 4.32
N LEU A 158 -11.73 4.37 4.20
CA LEU A 158 -11.35 5.78 4.11
C LEU A 158 -11.24 6.39 5.50
N GLU A 159 -10.20 7.18 5.68
CA GLU A 159 -9.99 8.02 6.84
C GLU A 159 -9.93 9.50 6.47
N TYR A 160 -10.50 10.32 7.34
CA TYR A 160 -10.41 11.76 7.22
C TYR A 160 -10.33 12.42 8.59
N ASP A 161 -9.64 13.54 8.69
CA ASP A 161 -9.54 14.33 9.91
C ASP A 161 -10.48 15.56 9.88
N GLY A 162 -10.30 16.47 10.84
CA GLY A 162 -11.08 17.72 10.92
C GLY A 162 -10.86 18.67 9.74
N MET A 163 -9.87 18.42 8.89
CA MET A 163 -9.48 19.22 7.74
C MET A 163 -9.90 18.61 6.41
N GLY A 164 -10.70 17.54 6.39
CA GLY A 164 -11.16 16.89 5.16
C GLY A 164 -11.92 17.81 4.18
N TRP A 165 -12.38 18.98 4.62
CA TRP A 165 -12.95 20.02 3.75
C TRP A 165 -11.93 20.68 2.81
N LYS A 166 -10.63 20.44 3.01
CA LYS A 166 -9.56 20.89 2.11
C LYS A 166 -9.33 19.95 0.94
N GLU A 167 -9.76 18.70 1.05
CA GLU A 167 -9.61 17.71 -0.01
C GLU A 167 -10.61 18.04 -1.12
N THR A 168 -10.17 18.06 -2.38
CA THR A 168 -11.08 18.33 -3.48
C THR A 168 -11.82 17.08 -3.92
N ASP A 169 -12.86 17.30 -4.72
CA ASP A 169 -13.59 16.25 -5.40
C ASP A 169 -12.67 15.40 -6.32
N GLU A 170 -11.60 15.98 -6.89
CA GLU A 170 -10.61 15.24 -7.67
C GLU A 170 -9.75 14.33 -6.78
N ASP A 171 -9.30 14.81 -5.62
CA ASP A 171 -8.54 14.00 -4.65
C ASP A 171 -9.35 12.82 -4.14
N LEU A 172 -10.65 13.04 -3.89
CA LEU A 172 -11.56 11.98 -3.46
C LEU A 172 -11.72 10.91 -4.54
N VAL A 173 -11.94 11.30 -5.80
CA VAL A 173 -12.08 10.31 -6.89
C VAL A 173 -10.77 9.59 -7.17
N ALA A 174 -9.63 10.26 -7.12
CA ALA A 174 -8.33 9.62 -7.23
C ALA A 174 -8.13 8.59 -6.11
N LEU A 175 -8.40 8.95 -4.86
CA LEU A 175 -8.28 8.05 -3.72
C LEU A 175 -9.21 6.83 -3.84
N PHE A 176 -10.50 7.03 -4.12
CA PHE A 176 -11.41 5.90 -4.29
C PHE A 176 -10.99 4.98 -5.44
N SER A 177 -10.54 5.57 -6.56
CA SER A 177 -10.09 4.81 -7.72
C SER A 177 -8.83 4.00 -7.38
N HIS A 178 -7.84 4.62 -6.73
CA HIS A 178 -6.62 3.97 -6.26
C HIS A 178 -6.94 2.73 -5.42
N GLU A 179 -7.82 2.89 -4.45
CA GLU A 179 -8.11 1.85 -3.46
C GLU A 179 -8.95 0.71 -4.04
N MET A 180 -9.80 0.99 -5.02
CA MET A 180 -10.54 -0.06 -5.72
C MET A 180 -9.62 -1.02 -6.51
N ILE A 181 -8.45 -0.56 -6.95
CA ILE A 181 -7.49 -1.35 -7.74
C ILE A 181 -6.81 -2.42 -6.90
N HIS A 182 -6.55 -2.14 -5.62
CA HIS A 182 -5.95 -3.09 -4.68
C HIS A 182 -6.75 -4.39 -4.50
N SER A 183 -8.00 -4.43 -4.94
CA SER A 183 -8.77 -5.68 -4.97
C SER A 183 -8.29 -6.69 -6.01
N PHE A 184 -7.46 -6.30 -6.99
CA PHE A 184 -6.95 -7.21 -8.01
C PHE A 184 -5.49 -6.98 -8.45
N SER A 185 -4.80 -5.96 -7.91
CA SER A 185 -3.40 -5.64 -8.22
C SER A 185 -2.39 -6.17 -7.18
N LEU A 186 -2.69 -7.28 -6.50
CA LEU A 186 -1.82 -7.85 -5.48
C LEU A 186 -0.74 -8.77 -6.05
N MET A 187 0.43 -8.76 -5.41
CA MET A 187 1.58 -9.60 -5.71
C MET A 187 2.11 -10.21 -4.40
N ASN A 188 2.71 -11.40 -4.47
CA ASN A 188 3.31 -12.04 -3.30
C ASN A 188 4.62 -11.37 -2.89
N LEU A 189 5.04 -11.59 -1.64
CA LEU A 189 6.37 -11.19 -1.16
C LEU A 189 7.46 -12.00 -1.89
N GLU A 190 8.56 -11.34 -2.24
CA GLU A 190 9.76 -12.00 -2.72
C GLU A 190 10.48 -12.77 -1.60
N ALA A 191 11.43 -13.62 -1.98
CA ALA A 191 12.15 -14.48 -1.04
C ALA A 191 12.98 -13.70 0.00
N ASP A 192 13.39 -12.48 -0.32
CA ASP A 192 14.09 -11.54 0.56
C ASP A 192 13.14 -10.69 1.43
N GLY A 193 11.83 -10.84 1.26
CA GLY A 193 10.81 -10.09 1.99
C GLY A 193 10.41 -8.77 1.33
N TYR A 194 10.90 -8.47 0.12
CA TYR A 194 10.41 -7.34 -0.66
C TYR A 194 8.94 -7.53 -1.01
N ASP A 195 8.12 -6.50 -0.83
CA ASP A 195 6.66 -6.59 -0.91
C ASP A 195 6.08 -6.27 -2.30
N ASN A 196 6.95 -5.97 -3.26
CA ASN A 196 6.55 -5.57 -4.60
C ASN A 196 5.64 -4.32 -4.60
N GLY A 197 5.86 -3.38 -3.68
CA GLY A 197 5.11 -2.14 -3.58
C GLY A 197 5.06 -1.33 -4.88
N TRP A 198 6.11 -1.40 -5.73
CA TRP A 198 6.10 -0.77 -7.07
C TRP A 198 4.95 -1.28 -7.96
N TYR A 199 4.60 -2.56 -7.85
CA TYR A 199 3.51 -3.18 -8.62
C TYR A 199 2.18 -2.83 -7.96
N ILE A 200 2.08 -3.07 -6.65
CA ILE A 200 0.82 -2.93 -5.90
C ILE A 200 0.37 -1.45 -5.90
N GLU A 201 1.22 -0.54 -5.44
CA GLU A 201 0.90 0.89 -5.36
C GLU A 201 1.06 1.60 -6.70
N GLY A 202 2.01 1.20 -7.54
CA GLY A 202 2.20 1.79 -8.87
C GLY A 202 1.02 1.52 -9.80
N ILE A 203 0.43 0.31 -9.78
CA ILE A 203 -0.76 -0.02 -10.58
C ILE A 203 -1.97 0.76 -10.06
N ALA A 204 -2.12 0.84 -8.74
CA ALA A 204 -3.18 1.63 -8.13
C ALA A 204 -3.09 3.11 -8.51
N GLU A 205 -1.89 3.71 -8.45
CA GLU A 205 -1.65 5.10 -8.84
C GLU A 205 -1.88 5.29 -10.36
N PHE A 206 -1.38 4.38 -11.20
CA PHE A 206 -1.59 4.39 -12.65
C PHE A 206 -3.08 4.41 -13.00
N TYR A 207 -3.86 3.47 -12.47
CA TYR A 207 -5.28 3.39 -12.79
C TYR A 207 -6.12 4.47 -12.12
N SER A 208 -5.66 5.06 -11.01
CA SER A 208 -6.28 6.26 -10.44
C SER A 208 -6.27 7.45 -11.41
N ILE A 209 -5.29 7.52 -12.32
CA ILE A 209 -5.21 8.53 -13.39
C ILE A 209 -6.18 8.20 -14.53
N PHE A 210 -6.14 6.96 -15.04
CA PHE A 210 -6.79 6.61 -16.31
C PHE A 210 -8.25 6.18 -16.17
N LEU A 211 -8.62 5.42 -15.13
CA LEU A 211 -9.97 4.86 -15.04
C LEU A 211 -11.07 5.91 -14.89
N PRO A 212 -10.92 6.98 -14.08
CA PRO A 212 -11.93 8.02 -14.00
C PRO A 212 -12.25 8.64 -15.37
N TYR A 213 -11.24 8.79 -16.23
CA TYR A 213 -11.43 9.26 -17.60
C TYR A 213 -12.05 8.20 -18.50
N ARG A 214 -11.52 6.96 -18.51
CA ARG A 214 -12.02 5.85 -19.35
C ARG A 214 -13.49 5.53 -19.10
N PHE A 215 -13.94 5.64 -17.85
CA PHE A 215 -15.35 5.42 -17.47
C PHE A 215 -16.22 6.68 -17.58
N GLY A 216 -15.68 7.80 -18.05
CA GLY A 216 -16.43 9.05 -18.21
C GLY A 216 -16.83 9.74 -16.89
N LEU A 217 -16.21 9.36 -15.76
CA LEU A 217 -16.41 10.02 -14.46
C LEU A 217 -15.72 11.38 -14.40
N ARG A 218 -14.62 11.55 -15.14
CA ARG A 218 -13.84 12.79 -15.24
C ARG A 218 -13.44 13.09 -16.68
N GLY A 219 -13.25 14.38 -16.97
CA GLY A 219 -12.82 14.85 -18.29
C GLY A 219 -11.31 14.73 -18.52
N LEU A 220 -10.88 15.03 -19.75
CA LEU A 220 -9.47 14.95 -20.16
C LEU A 220 -8.55 15.86 -19.32
N GLU A 221 -9.05 17.01 -18.86
CA GLU A 221 -8.30 17.94 -18.01
C GLU A 221 -7.86 17.29 -16.69
N CYS A 222 -8.76 16.56 -16.02
CA CYS A 222 -8.45 15.85 -14.79
C CYS A 222 -7.37 14.78 -15.00
N LEU A 223 -7.43 14.05 -16.12
CA LEU A 223 -6.39 13.08 -16.51
C LEU A 223 -5.04 13.77 -16.70
N HIS A 224 -4.98 14.88 -17.46
CA HIS A 224 -3.74 15.62 -17.67
C HIS A 224 -3.17 16.16 -16.36
N ASN A 225 -4.01 16.73 -15.50
CA ASN A 225 -3.60 17.28 -14.21
C ASN A 225 -2.99 16.19 -13.32
N ARG A 226 -3.63 15.02 -13.23
CA ARG A 226 -3.12 13.92 -12.41
C ARG A 226 -1.83 13.32 -12.97
N LEU A 227 -1.75 13.12 -14.29
CA LEU A 227 -0.54 12.62 -14.94
C LEU A 227 0.65 13.58 -14.71
N ASN A 228 0.44 14.88 -14.90
CA ASN A 228 1.47 15.89 -14.65
C ASN A 228 1.88 15.95 -13.18
N ALA A 229 0.94 15.78 -12.25
CA ALA A 229 1.25 15.74 -10.82
C ALA A 229 2.18 14.57 -10.46
N VAL A 230 1.91 13.36 -10.97
CA VAL A 230 2.75 12.18 -10.72
C VAL A 230 4.13 12.33 -11.36
N LEU A 231 4.21 12.83 -12.60
CA LEU A 231 5.49 13.05 -13.27
C LEU A 231 6.34 14.13 -12.58
N LEU A 232 5.70 15.18 -12.05
CA LEU A 232 6.37 16.20 -11.26
C LEU A 232 6.88 15.61 -9.95
N GLU A 233 6.04 14.87 -9.22
CA GLU A 233 6.44 14.22 -7.97
C GLU A 233 7.61 13.26 -8.21
N TYR A 234 7.58 12.52 -9.31
CA TYR A 234 8.67 11.64 -9.73
C TYR A 234 9.96 12.44 -9.93
N GLY A 235 9.94 13.42 -10.83
CA GLY A 235 11.14 14.16 -11.23
C GLY A 235 11.68 15.12 -10.17
N THR A 236 10.95 15.33 -9.08
CA THR A 236 11.37 16.23 -7.99
C THR A 236 11.57 15.53 -6.64
N SER A 237 11.48 14.19 -6.58
CA SER A 237 11.62 13.47 -5.31
C SER A 237 13.04 13.63 -4.72
N PRO A 238 13.19 14.04 -3.44
CA PRO A 238 14.48 14.04 -2.74
C PRO A 238 15.08 12.64 -2.52
N ARG A 239 14.28 11.60 -2.71
CA ARG A 239 14.67 10.19 -2.54
C ARG A 239 14.66 9.45 -3.86
N ILE A 240 14.82 10.15 -4.96
CA ILE A 240 14.78 9.60 -6.32
C ILE A 240 15.92 8.62 -6.64
N GLU A 241 17.00 8.60 -5.85
CA GLU A 241 18.08 7.60 -5.92
C GLU A 241 17.98 6.49 -4.85
N MET A 242 17.01 6.58 -3.94
CA MET A 242 16.83 5.57 -2.88
C MET A 242 16.43 4.22 -3.49
N ASP A 243 17.04 3.14 -3.01
CA ASP A 243 16.69 1.80 -3.42
C ASP A 243 15.25 1.44 -3.01
N ALA A 244 14.57 0.60 -3.80
CA ALA A 244 13.16 0.25 -3.53
C ALA A 244 12.99 -0.57 -2.24
N ILE A 245 13.96 -1.41 -1.88
CA ILE A 245 13.97 -2.19 -0.64
C ILE A 245 14.24 -1.25 0.55
N ASP A 246 15.19 -0.32 0.41
CA ASP A 246 15.42 0.71 1.43
C ASP A 246 14.19 1.60 1.63
N ALA A 247 13.51 1.95 0.55
CA ALA A 247 12.26 2.71 0.59
C ALA A 247 11.16 1.95 1.35
N GLN A 248 11.04 0.62 1.15
CA GLN A 248 10.11 -0.22 1.91
C GLN A 248 10.45 -0.21 3.41
N HIS A 249 11.73 -0.29 3.77
CA HIS A 249 12.16 -0.24 5.16
C HIS A 249 11.84 1.09 5.84
N GLU A 250 11.99 2.21 5.12
CA GLU A 250 11.73 3.56 5.64
C GLU A 250 10.32 4.09 5.36
N PHE A 251 9.45 3.30 4.74
CA PHE A 251 8.13 3.72 4.24
C PHE A 251 7.28 4.50 5.25
N TYR A 252 7.30 4.09 6.53
CA TYR A 252 6.51 4.75 7.59
C TYR A 252 7.28 5.79 8.42
N ASN A 253 8.55 6.04 8.07
CA ASN A 253 9.45 6.94 8.80
C ASN A 253 9.96 8.10 7.93
N ASP A 254 10.06 7.93 6.62
CA ASP A 254 10.46 8.95 5.66
C ASP A 254 9.33 9.19 4.64
N TRP A 255 8.76 10.40 4.68
CA TRP A 255 7.68 10.85 3.81
C TRP A 255 8.01 10.68 2.32
N TYR A 256 9.26 10.89 1.91
CA TYR A 256 9.66 10.77 0.51
C TYR A 256 9.90 9.30 0.13
N ALA A 257 10.35 8.47 1.07
CA ALA A 257 10.46 7.03 0.87
C ALA A 257 9.08 6.38 0.65
N GLU A 258 8.07 6.81 1.43
CA GLU A 258 6.67 6.40 1.30
C GLU A 258 6.15 6.54 -0.14
N ARG A 259 6.55 7.60 -0.84
CA ARG A 259 6.05 7.92 -2.19
C ARG A 259 6.72 7.14 -3.32
N ILE A 260 7.88 6.53 -3.08
CA ILE A 260 8.63 5.78 -4.09
C ILE A 260 7.81 4.67 -4.77
N PRO A 261 7.18 3.73 -4.05
CA PRO A 261 6.43 2.64 -4.69
C PRO A 261 5.26 3.15 -5.55
N TYR A 262 4.56 4.19 -5.11
CA TYR A 262 3.46 4.82 -5.86
C TYR A 262 3.97 5.46 -7.15
N VAL A 263 4.90 6.39 -7.01
CA VAL A 263 5.26 7.33 -8.08
C VAL A 263 6.22 6.68 -9.07
N ARG A 264 7.25 5.98 -8.58
CA ARG A 264 8.17 5.25 -9.48
C ARG A 264 7.48 4.07 -10.15
N GLY A 265 6.65 3.34 -9.41
CA GLY A 265 5.83 2.27 -9.96
C GLY A 265 4.92 2.77 -11.09
N CYS A 266 4.22 3.89 -10.87
CA CYS A 266 3.38 4.51 -11.91
C CYS A 266 4.19 4.95 -13.14
N VAL A 267 5.35 5.59 -12.96
CA VAL A 267 6.19 6.04 -14.09
C VAL A 267 6.75 4.87 -14.89
N TYR A 268 7.19 3.80 -14.21
CA TYR A 268 7.57 2.54 -14.84
C TYR A 268 6.42 1.99 -15.70
N LEU A 269 5.19 1.93 -15.14
CA LEU A 269 4.02 1.43 -15.86
C LEU A 269 3.62 2.32 -17.05
N LEU A 270 3.79 3.64 -16.96
CA LEU A 270 3.59 4.56 -18.09
C LEU A 270 4.56 4.23 -19.25
N GLN A 271 5.82 3.95 -18.94
CA GLN A 271 6.82 3.55 -19.94
C GLN A 271 6.48 2.19 -20.56
N ILE A 272 6.10 1.21 -19.73
CA ILE A 272 5.70 -0.12 -20.19
C ILE A 272 4.43 -0.04 -21.07
N ASP A 273 3.37 0.65 -20.64
CA ASP A 273 2.14 0.81 -21.42
C ASP A 273 2.44 1.46 -22.79
N SER A 274 3.23 2.53 -22.80
CA SER A 274 3.65 3.21 -24.04
C SER A 274 4.33 2.26 -25.03
N ARG A 275 5.29 1.46 -24.54
CA ARG A 275 6.00 0.47 -25.37
C ARG A 275 5.08 -0.65 -25.85
N LEU A 276 4.27 -1.21 -24.97
CA LEU A 276 3.31 -2.26 -25.30
C LEU A 276 2.31 -1.80 -26.37
N ARG A 277 1.80 -0.58 -26.27
CA ARG A 277 0.92 0.01 -27.29
C ARG A 277 1.62 0.18 -28.61
N LYS A 278 2.88 0.66 -28.61
CA LYS A 278 3.69 0.81 -29.82
C LYS A 278 3.92 -0.53 -30.53
N MET A 279 4.23 -1.58 -29.78
CA MET A 279 4.48 -2.92 -30.31
C MET A 279 3.22 -3.60 -30.84
N THR A 280 2.08 -3.40 -30.18
CA THR A 280 0.81 -4.06 -30.54
C THR A 280 -0.07 -3.23 -31.48
N GLY A 281 0.24 -1.95 -31.69
CA GLY A 281 -0.58 -1.00 -32.44
C GLY A 281 -1.86 -0.55 -31.70
N ARG A 282 -2.02 -0.89 -30.42
CA ARG A 282 -3.24 -0.60 -29.62
C ARG A 282 -3.16 0.74 -28.89
N PHE A 283 -3.28 1.85 -29.63
CA PHE A 283 -3.05 3.19 -29.08
C PHE A 283 -4.24 3.84 -28.36
N GLY A 284 -5.47 3.33 -28.51
CA GLY A 284 -6.64 3.98 -27.91
C GLY A 284 -6.58 4.02 -26.39
N ILE A 285 -6.77 5.21 -25.81
CA ILE A 285 -6.70 5.45 -24.36
C ILE A 285 -7.97 5.01 -23.63
N ASP A 286 -9.08 4.90 -24.35
CA ASP A 286 -10.43 4.51 -23.92
C ASP A 286 -10.72 3.00 -24.06
N GLN A 287 -9.78 2.25 -24.64
CA GLN A 287 -9.86 0.80 -24.81
C GLN A 287 -8.85 0.07 -23.92
N ASN A 288 -9.09 -1.23 -23.71
CA ASN A 288 -8.14 -2.09 -23.02
C ASN A 288 -6.80 -2.15 -23.76
N SER A 289 -5.72 -1.90 -23.04
CA SER A 289 -4.35 -2.00 -23.51
C SER A 289 -3.75 -3.40 -23.23
N PRO A 290 -2.62 -3.74 -23.85
CA PRO A 290 -1.90 -4.96 -23.47
C PRO A 290 -1.47 -4.98 -22.00
N LEU A 291 -1.22 -3.82 -21.39
CA LEU A 291 -0.95 -3.73 -19.96
C LEU A 291 -2.18 -4.19 -19.15
N ASP A 292 -3.38 -3.75 -19.55
CA ASP A 292 -4.62 -4.15 -18.90
C ASP A 292 -4.83 -5.68 -18.96
N ASP A 293 -4.53 -6.29 -20.11
CA ASP A 293 -4.64 -7.76 -20.29
C ASP A 293 -3.70 -8.52 -19.33
N ILE A 294 -2.46 -8.05 -19.17
CA ILE A 294 -1.46 -8.65 -18.27
C ILE A 294 -1.91 -8.54 -16.82
N ILE A 295 -2.30 -7.35 -16.38
CA ILE A 295 -2.70 -7.09 -14.99
C ILE A 295 -3.95 -7.90 -14.63
N VAL A 296 -4.92 -7.99 -15.53
CA VAL A 296 -6.13 -8.80 -15.32
C VAL A 296 -5.80 -10.29 -15.21
N ASP A 297 -4.88 -10.81 -16.03
CA ASP A 297 -4.51 -12.22 -15.97
C ASP A 297 -3.72 -12.56 -14.70
N MET A 298 -2.75 -11.72 -14.33
CA MET A 298 -2.02 -11.83 -13.06
C MET A 298 -2.96 -11.75 -11.85
N GLY A 299 -3.89 -10.80 -11.85
CA GLY A 299 -4.90 -10.68 -10.81
C GLY A 299 -5.79 -11.93 -10.69
N LYS A 300 -6.17 -12.54 -11.82
CA LYS A 300 -6.92 -13.82 -11.83
C LYS A 300 -6.11 -14.98 -11.28
N ARG A 301 -4.81 -15.07 -11.59
CA ARG A 301 -3.90 -16.07 -11.03
C ARG A 301 -3.82 -15.93 -9.51
N TRP A 302 -3.60 -14.71 -9.03
CA TRP A 302 -3.56 -14.40 -7.60
C TRP A 302 -4.85 -14.79 -6.88
N HIS A 303 -6.02 -14.47 -7.46
CA HIS A 303 -7.33 -14.86 -6.90
C HIS A 303 -7.56 -16.37 -6.82
N ARG A 304 -6.88 -17.16 -7.64
CA ARG A 304 -6.90 -18.64 -7.56
C ARG A 304 -5.95 -19.18 -6.49
N GLY A 305 -5.24 -18.32 -5.76
CA GLY A 305 -4.25 -18.70 -4.76
C GLY A 305 -2.90 -19.09 -5.37
N GLU A 306 -2.65 -18.77 -6.64
CA GLU A 306 -1.33 -18.99 -7.25
C GLU A 306 -0.31 -17.97 -6.69
N GLN A 307 0.95 -18.39 -6.60
CA GLN A 307 2.04 -17.46 -6.34
C GLN A 307 2.29 -16.62 -7.58
N VAL A 308 2.17 -15.31 -7.43
CA VAL A 308 2.43 -14.30 -8.47
C VAL A 308 3.54 -13.39 -7.96
N LEU A 309 4.66 -13.35 -8.67
CA LEU A 309 5.88 -12.63 -8.27
C LEU A 309 6.40 -11.74 -9.40
N ALA A 310 7.42 -10.92 -9.12
CA ALA A 310 7.99 -10.01 -10.12
C ALA A 310 8.54 -10.76 -11.35
N ARG A 311 8.99 -12.01 -11.19
CA ARG A 311 9.42 -12.85 -12.33
C ARG A 311 8.28 -13.14 -13.30
N ASP A 312 7.06 -13.36 -12.81
CA ASP A 312 5.89 -13.62 -13.65
C ASP A 312 5.58 -12.40 -14.51
N TRP A 313 5.63 -11.20 -13.92
CA TRP A 313 5.50 -9.94 -14.64
C TRP A 313 6.49 -9.84 -15.81
N LEU A 314 7.77 -10.15 -15.57
CA LEU A 314 8.80 -10.14 -16.61
C LEU A 314 8.54 -11.20 -17.70
N GLU A 315 7.99 -12.36 -17.35
CA GLU A 315 7.60 -13.39 -18.32
C GLU A 315 6.48 -12.92 -19.25
N TYR A 316 5.50 -12.13 -18.78
CA TYR A 316 4.49 -11.52 -19.66
C TYR A 316 5.09 -10.47 -20.61
N LEU A 317 6.07 -9.69 -20.15
CA LEU A 317 6.67 -8.63 -20.95
C LEU A 317 7.62 -9.16 -22.04
N ARG A 318 8.37 -10.23 -21.75
CA ARG A 318 9.39 -10.80 -22.64
C ARG A 318 8.90 -11.07 -24.08
N PRO A 319 7.77 -11.76 -24.35
CA PRO A 319 7.32 -12.01 -25.71
C PRO A 319 6.82 -10.75 -26.44
N LEU A 320 6.42 -9.71 -25.71
CA LEU A 320 5.86 -8.48 -26.28
C LEU A 320 6.92 -7.43 -26.58
N LEU A 321 8.00 -7.42 -25.79
CA LEU A 321 9.08 -6.45 -25.88
C LEU A 321 10.37 -7.03 -26.51
N GLY A 322 10.50 -8.36 -26.62
CA GLY A 322 11.63 -9.06 -27.24
C GLY A 322 12.73 -9.48 -26.25
N GLU A 323 13.51 -10.52 -26.59
CA GLU A 323 14.58 -11.07 -25.73
C GLU A 323 15.80 -10.14 -25.58
N ASP A 324 16.05 -9.28 -26.58
CA ASP A 324 17.18 -8.34 -26.60
C ASP A 324 16.91 -7.02 -25.87
N MET A 325 15.67 -6.79 -25.41
CA MET A 325 15.36 -5.61 -24.62
C MET A 325 15.68 -5.91 -23.15
N ASP A 326 16.64 -5.18 -22.58
CA ASP A 326 17.02 -5.30 -21.18
C ASP A 326 15.94 -4.69 -20.28
N VAL A 327 14.78 -5.35 -20.20
CA VAL A 327 13.69 -5.00 -19.27
C VAL A 327 14.19 -5.07 -17.82
N SER A 328 15.23 -5.87 -17.56
CA SER A 328 15.97 -5.84 -16.30
C SER A 328 16.68 -4.50 -16.08
N GLU A 329 17.36 -3.92 -17.07
CA GLU A 329 17.99 -2.60 -16.95
C GLU A 329 16.97 -1.48 -16.80
N ASP A 330 15.77 -1.55 -17.41
CA ASP A 330 14.68 -0.58 -17.14
C ASP A 330 14.03 -0.75 -15.76
N PHE A 331 13.88 -1.99 -15.31
CA PHE A 331 13.45 -2.30 -13.94
C PHE A 331 14.51 -1.87 -12.90
N GLN A 332 15.80 -1.97 -13.24
CA GLN A 332 16.93 -1.51 -12.43
C GLN A 332 17.20 0.00 -12.58
N SER A 333 16.80 0.65 -13.67
CA SER A 333 16.94 2.11 -13.89
C SER A 333 15.81 2.92 -13.24
N MET A 334 14.70 2.25 -12.90
CA MET A 334 13.71 2.71 -11.90
C MET A 334 14.36 3.10 -10.54
N LEU A 335 15.65 2.80 -10.35
CA LEU A 335 16.41 3.04 -9.13
C LEU A 335 17.20 4.37 -9.15
N ARG A 336 17.15 5.23 -10.19
CA ARG A 336 17.93 6.51 -10.24
C ARG A 336 17.26 7.65 -11.03
N VAL A 337 17.58 8.91 -10.69
CA VAL A 337 17.38 10.04 -11.64
C VAL A 337 18.47 10.00 -12.67
N ALA A 338 18.08 10.20 -13.92
CA ALA A 338 18.98 10.69 -14.94
C ALA A 338 18.17 11.49 -15.96
N GLY A 339 18.71 12.62 -16.42
CA GLY A 339 18.24 13.29 -17.63
C GLY A 339 17.20 14.39 -17.42
N VAL A 340 17.59 15.52 -16.83
CA VAL A 340 16.84 16.76 -16.99
C VAL A 340 16.79 17.10 -18.47
N VAL A 341 15.62 16.93 -19.09
CA VAL A 341 15.46 17.14 -20.54
C VAL A 341 15.74 18.61 -20.87
N PRO A 342 16.73 18.93 -21.73
CA PRO A 342 17.03 20.31 -22.10
C PRO A 342 15.82 21.03 -22.70
N GLY A 343 15.50 22.23 -22.20
CA GLY A 343 14.32 22.99 -22.61
C GLY A 343 13.00 22.53 -21.99
N SER A 344 13.01 21.48 -21.16
CA SER A 344 11.88 21.14 -20.30
C SER A 344 11.62 22.24 -19.28
N ARG A 345 10.44 22.22 -18.66
CA ARG A 345 10.05 23.22 -17.68
C ARG A 345 10.86 23.12 -16.39
N ALA A 346 11.33 21.93 -16.05
CA ALA A 346 12.32 21.71 -15.00
C ALA A 346 13.63 22.48 -15.32
N ALA A 347 14.15 22.33 -16.54
CA ALA A 347 15.33 23.08 -16.98
C ALA A 347 15.11 24.61 -17.00
N LEU A 348 13.93 25.07 -17.43
CA LEU A 348 13.56 26.50 -17.43
C LEU A 348 13.37 27.09 -16.03
N ALA A 349 13.00 26.26 -15.04
CA ALA A 349 12.90 26.64 -13.64
C ALA A 349 14.24 26.62 -12.89
N GLY A 350 15.34 26.23 -13.56
CA GLY A 350 16.69 26.29 -13.00
C GLY A 350 17.25 24.97 -12.46
N LEU A 351 16.49 23.86 -12.58
CA LEU A 351 16.99 22.52 -12.29
C LEU A 351 18.03 22.11 -13.35
N LYS A 352 19.12 21.51 -12.88
CA LYS A 352 20.24 21.01 -13.65
C LYS A 352 20.47 19.55 -13.29
N ASP A 353 21.06 18.79 -14.21
CA ASP A 353 21.62 17.49 -13.86
C ASP A 353 22.57 17.65 -12.67
N GLU A 354 22.54 16.66 -11.76
CA GLU A 354 23.29 16.63 -10.49
C GLU A 354 22.81 17.58 -9.38
N ASP A 355 21.71 18.33 -9.56
CA ASP A 355 21.11 19.08 -8.45
C ASP A 355 20.55 18.13 -7.38
N HIS A 356 20.90 18.38 -6.12
CA HIS A 356 20.38 17.60 -4.99
C HIS A 356 19.12 18.26 -4.44
N ILE A 357 17.95 17.68 -4.75
CA ILE A 357 16.69 18.12 -4.17
C ILE A 357 16.61 17.60 -2.74
N VAL A 358 16.50 18.51 -1.78
CA VAL A 358 16.54 18.21 -0.34
C VAL A 358 15.15 18.08 0.25
N ALA A 359 14.18 18.84 -0.28
CA ALA A 359 12.79 18.80 0.15
C ALA A 359 11.83 19.32 -0.93
N THR A 360 10.60 18.83 -0.90
CA THR A 360 9.50 19.33 -1.73
C THR A 360 8.20 19.50 -0.94
N SER A 361 7.35 20.42 -1.40
CA SER A 361 5.96 20.53 -0.91
C SER A 361 5.05 19.43 -1.51
N ARG A 362 3.84 19.24 -0.95
CA ARG A 362 2.85 18.33 -1.56
C ARG A 362 2.36 18.89 -2.90
N VAL A 363 2.54 18.13 -3.99
CA VAL A 363 2.03 18.48 -5.33
C VAL A 363 0.53 18.74 -5.32
N SER A 364 -0.22 18.03 -4.45
CA SER A 364 -1.66 18.21 -4.30
C SER A 364 -2.06 19.63 -3.82
N LEU A 365 -1.15 20.41 -3.24
CA LEU A 365 -1.46 21.79 -2.85
C LEU A 365 -1.44 22.78 -4.03
N CYS A 366 -0.97 22.33 -5.19
CA CYS A 366 -0.71 23.18 -6.34
C CYS A 366 -1.66 22.95 -7.54
N TYR A 367 -2.54 21.94 -7.52
CA TYR A 367 -3.37 21.61 -8.71
C TYR A 367 -4.60 22.50 -8.89
N SER A 368 -5.20 22.97 -7.80
CA SER A 368 -6.43 23.77 -7.85
C SER A 368 -6.19 25.25 -8.15
N SER A 369 -4.93 25.68 -8.25
CA SER A 369 -4.56 27.06 -8.51
C SER A 369 -3.29 27.17 -9.34
N LEU A 370 -3.41 27.74 -10.55
CA LEU A 370 -2.28 28.09 -11.41
C LEU A 370 -1.35 29.14 -10.77
N SER A 371 -1.77 29.82 -9.70
CA SER A 371 -0.94 30.78 -8.95
C SER A 371 -0.30 30.21 -7.68
N ALA A 372 -0.54 28.93 -7.35
CA ALA A 372 0.15 28.25 -6.25
C ALA A 372 1.61 27.97 -6.63
N TYR A 373 2.50 27.93 -5.65
CA TYR A 373 3.91 27.61 -5.87
C TYR A 373 4.21 26.22 -5.32
N TYR A 374 4.80 25.37 -6.16
CA TYR A 374 5.45 24.14 -5.73
C TYR A 374 6.83 24.50 -5.18
N GLU A 375 6.98 24.38 -3.87
CA GLU A 375 8.24 24.68 -3.18
C GLU A 375 9.23 23.52 -3.35
N LEU A 376 10.45 23.88 -3.74
CA LEU A 376 11.56 22.96 -3.95
C LEU A 376 12.80 23.54 -3.27
N VAL A 377 13.43 22.76 -2.38
CA VAL A 377 14.69 23.16 -1.72
C VAL A 377 15.82 22.38 -2.37
N ILE A 378 16.76 23.09 -2.98
CA ILE A 378 17.91 22.51 -3.68
C ILE A 378 19.17 22.79 -2.87
N GLU A 379 20.03 21.79 -2.75
CA GLU A 379 21.42 21.97 -2.33
C GLU A 379 22.31 21.94 -3.57
N ARG A 380 23.10 22.99 -3.76
CA ARG A 380 24.08 23.09 -4.85
C ARG A 380 25.42 23.52 -4.27
N ALA A 381 26.42 22.65 -4.38
CA ALA A 381 27.78 22.90 -3.87
C ALA A 381 27.84 23.31 -2.37
N GLY A 382 26.93 22.79 -1.54
CA GLY A 382 26.84 23.09 -0.11
C GLY A 382 26.04 24.35 0.25
N GLU A 383 25.43 25.03 -0.73
CA GLU A 383 24.50 26.14 -0.51
C GLU A 383 23.06 25.69 -0.73
N PHE A 384 22.14 26.09 0.16
CA PHE A 384 20.72 25.81 0.04
C PHE A 384 19.98 26.97 -0.60
N THR A 385 19.22 26.68 -1.67
CA THR A 385 18.34 27.64 -2.33
C THR A 385 16.91 27.10 -2.34
N THR A 386 15.95 27.93 -1.90
CA THR A 386 14.53 27.63 -2.08
C THR A 386 14.08 28.21 -3.42
N ASP A 387 13.73 27.33 -4.35
CA ASP A 387 13.13 27.72 -5.63
C ASP A 387 11.61 27.49 -5.57
N LEU A 388 10.88 28.46 -6.11
CA LEU A 388 9.42 28.44 -6.20
C LEU A 388 9.02 28.14 -7.64
N LEU A 389 8.60 26.91 -7.91
CA LEU A 389 8.03 26.52 -9.20
C LEU A 389 6.58 26.98 -9.28
N LEU A 390 6.26 27.88 -10.20
CA LEU A 390 4.86 28.32 -10.42
C LEU A 390 4.02 27.15 -10.92
N ALA A 391 2.90 26.84 -10.26
CA ALA A 391 1.94 25.82 -10.68
C ALA A 391 1.43 26.04 -12.12
N ALA A 392 1.27 27.29 -12.57
CA ALA A 392 0.92 27.59 -13.97
C ALA A 392 1.90 27.01 -15.00
N LEU A 393 3.18 26.86 -14.63
CA LEU A 393 4.18 26.24 -15.50
C LEU A 393 4.08 24.70 -15.48
N ILE A 394 3.35 24.11 -14.53
CA ILE A 394 3.19 22.66 -14.36
C ILE A 394 2.03 22.11 -15.22
N TYR A 395 0.98 22.89 -15.49
CA TYR A 395 -0.29 22.38 -16.05
C TYR A 395 -0.54 22.54 -17.57
N GLN A 396 0.25 23.31 -18.33
CA GLN A 396 -0.02 23.53 -19.77
C GLN A 396 0.75 22.60 -20.73
N GLY A 397 1.21 21.44 -20.28
CA GLY A 397 2.09 20.54 -21.04
C GLY A 397 1.32 19.54 -21.89
#